data_AF-A0AAV8QDC2-F1
#
_entry.id   AF-A0AAV8QDC2-F1
#
_cell.length_a   1.000
_cell.length_b   1.000
_cell.length_c   1.000
_cell.angle_alpha   90.00
_cell.angle_beta   90.00
_cell.angle_gamma   90.00
#
_symmetry.space_group_name_H-M   'P 1'
#
loop_
_entity.id
_entity.type
_entity.pdbx_description
1 polymer ?
#
loop_
_entity_poly.entity_id
_entity_poly.type
_entity_poly.pdbx_seq_one_letter_code
_entity_poly.pdbx_strand_id
1 'polypeptide(L)'
;MVVYLDDIVIYSQTLEEHVRHLRTIFKVLRENTLFVKREKCYFAQTEILFMGHRIGNGSIRMDQSKVQAVADWRTPKKVPELSSFLVFVNYYRRFIAGYSKRAAPLTELLKKEQSWRWSDKCEVTFQDIKTAMLEEPVLRLPDYGKVF
;
A
#
# COMPACT_ATOMS: atom_id res chain seq x y z
N MET A 1 16.67 -8.43 -0.90
CA MET A 1 15.83 -8.92 0.22
C MET A 1 15.25 -7.70 0.92
N VAL A 2 13.96 -7.69 1.20
CA VAL A 2 13.32 -6.66 2.04
C VAL A 2 12.81 -7.37 3.29
N VAL A 3 13.15 -6.84 4.46
CA VAL A 3 12.67 -7.33 5.76
C VAL A 3 11.88 -6.20 6.40
N TYR A 4 10.67 -6.50 6.86
CA TYR A 4 9.90 -5.57 7.65
C TYR A 4 9.22 -6.28 8.81
N LEU A 5 9.62 -5.92 10.03
CA LEU A 5 9.18 -6.57 11.25
C LEU A 5 9.31 -8.09 11.10
N ASP A 6 8.19 -8.80 11.13
CA ASP A 6 8.11 -10.26 11.11
C ASP A 6 8.03 -10.85 9.68
N ASP A 7 7.85 -10.01 8.66
CA ASP A 7 7.70 -10.45 7.27
C ASP A 7 9.03 -10.33 6.50
N ILE A 8 9.45 -11.45 5.90
CA ILE A 8 10.66 -11.55 5.08
C ILE A 8 10.25 -11.76 3.62
N VAL A 9 10.63 -10.83 2.74
CA VAL A 9 10.41 -10.93 1.30
C VAL A 9 11.73 -11.21 0.58
N ILE A 10 11.73 -12.34 -0.13
CA ILE A 10 12.86 -12.85 -0.89
C ILE A 10 12.49 -12.79 -2.37
N TYR A 11 13.29 -12.07 -3.16
CA TYR A 11 13.14 -11.97 -4.61
C TYR A 11 14.44 -12.39 -5.27
N SER A 12 14.36 -12.96 -6.46
CA SER A 12 15.48 -13.53 -7.21
C SER A 12 15.14 -13.53 -8.70
N GLN A 13 16.14 -13.54 -9.59
CA GLN A 13 15.90 -13.50 -11.03
C GLN A 13 15.57 -14.87 -11.60
N THR A 14 16.12 -15.95 -11.01
CA THR A 14 15.83 -17.32 -11.41
C THR A 14 15.41 -18.19 -10.21
N LEU A 15 14.77 -19.32 -10.49
CA LEU A 15 14.35 -20.26 -9.46
C LEU A 15 15.57 -20.88 -8.74
N GLU A 16 16.65 -21.17 -9.46
CA GLU A 16 17.90 -21.72 -8.91
C GLU A 16 18.55 -20.74 -7.94
N GLU A 17 18.58 -19.45 -8.30
CA GLU A 17 19.00 -18.38 -7.40
C GLU A 17 18.08 -18.27 -6.18
N HIS A 18 16.76 -18.36 -6.38
CA HIS A 18 15.79 -18.30 -5.30
C HIS A 18 15.97 -19.44 -4.28
N VAL A 19 16.20 -20.67 -4.73
CA VAL A 19 16.49 -21.81 -3.85
C VAL A 19 17.77 -21.59 -3.05
N ARG A 20 18.82 -21.00 -3.67
CA ARG A 20 20.05 -20.64 -2.95
C ARG A 20 19.78 -19.60 -1.87
N HIS A 21 19.01 -18.54 -2.19
CA HIS A 21 18.64 -17.52 -1.20
C HIS A 21 17.81 -18.09 -0.04
N LEU A 22 16.83 -18.95 -0.33
CA LEU A 22 16.04 -19.62 0.70
C LEU A 22 16.90 -20.46 1.64
N ARG A 23 17.87 -21.22 1.11
CA ARG A 23 18.80 -22.01 1.94
C ARG A 23 19.62 -21.13 2.87
N THR A 24 20.15 -20.01 2.37
CA THR A 24 20.90 -19.07 3.20
C THR A 24 20.03 -18.48 4.30
N ILE A 25 18.81 -18.04 3.97
CA ILE A 25 17.91 -17.42 4.95
C ILE A 25 17.45 -18.44 5.99
N PHE A 26 17.06 -19.65 5.59
CA PHE A 26 16.68 -20.70 6.54
C PHE A 26 17.83 -21.16 7.44
N LYS A 27 19.07 -21.11 6.95
CA LYS A 27 20.26 -21.35 7.77
C LYS A 27 20.38 -20.27 8.86
N VAL A 28 20.31 -19.00 8.49
CA VAL A 28 20.37 -17.88 9.43
C VAL A 28 19.24 -17.93 10.46
N LEU A 29 18.00 -18.20 10.02
CA LEU A 29 16.86 -18.34 10.93
C LEU A 29 17.08 -19.46 11.95
N ARG A 30 17.60 -20.62 11.50
CA ARG A 30 17.92 -21.75 12.38
C ARG A 30 19.02 -21.41 13.39
N GLU A 31 20.10 -20.75 12.95
CA GLU A 31 21.21 -20.32 13.81
C GLU A 31 20.76 -19.35 14.89
N ASN A 32 19.73 -18.54 14.62
CA ASN A 32 19.17 -17.56 15.56
C ASN A 32 17.92 -18.05 16.28
N THR A 33 17.56 -19.34 16.16
CA THR A 33 16.36 -19.91 16.83
C THR A 33 15.06 -19.18 16.47
N LEU A 34 14.96 -18.68 15.24
CA LEU A 34 13.76 -18.04 14.69
C LEU A 34 12.94 -19.05 13.89
N PHE A 35 11.64 -19.12 14.18
CA PHE A 35 10.73 -20.07 13.56
C PHE A 35 9.74 -19.37 12.64
N VAL A 36 9.54 -19.92 11.45
CA VAL A 36 8.53 -19.45 10.49
C VAL A 36 7.28 -20.32 10.58
N LYS A 37 6.11 -19.68 10.56
CA LYS A 37 4.83 -20.40 10.54
C LYS A 37 4.52 -20.84 9.11
N ARG A 38 4.73 -22.13 8.81
CA ARG A 38 4.57 -22.72 7.46
C ARG A 38 3.26 -22.34 6.76
N GLU A 39 2.14 -22.31 7.48
CA GLU A 39 0.81 -21.94 6.96
C GLU A 39 0.74 -20.51 6.40
N LYS A 40 1.65 -19.62 6.82
CA LYS A 40 1.73 -18.23 6.37
C LYS A 40 2.87 -18.00 5.37
N CYS A 41 3.62 -19.04 5.01
CA CYS A 41 4.74 -18.93 4.07
C CYS A 41 4.29 -19.25 2.65
N TYR A 42 4.64 -18.38 1.71
CA TYR A 42 4.40 -18.56 0.29
C TYR A 42 5.76 -18.57 -0.42
N PHE A 43 6.01 -19.58 -1.25
CA PHE A 43 7.29 -19.79 -1.92
C PHE A 43 7.16 -19.73 -3.44
N ALA A 44 8.21 -19.22 -4.11
CA ALA A 44 8.33 -19.20 -5.57
C ALA A 44 7.10 -18.64 -6.31
N GLN A 45 6.48 -17.60 -5.76
CA GLN A 45 5.34 -16.94 -6.38
C GLN A 45 5.82 -15.87 -7.37
N THR A 46 5.13 -15.72 -8.49
CA THR A 46 5.38 -14.64 -9.47
C THR A 46 4.79 -13.31 -9.02
N GLU A 47 3.81 -13.35 -8.11
CA GLU A 47 3.17 -12.21 -7.48
C GLU A 47 2.90 -12.52 -6.01
N ILE A 48 3.13 -11.55 -5.12
CA ILE A 48 2.88 -11.67 -3.68
C ILE A 48 2.04 -10.51 -3.16
N LEU A 49 1.30 -10.76 -2.09
CA LEU A 49 0.71 -9.72 -1.27
C LEU A 49 1.68 -9.36 -0.14
N PHE A 50 2.10 -8.11 -0.07
CA PHE A 50 3.01 -7.60 0.96
C PHE A 50 2.57 -6.20 1.37
N MET A 51 2.28 -6.00 2.67
CA MET A 51 1.85 -4.73 3.25
C MET A 51 0.63 -4.06 2.55
N GLY A 52 -0.35 -4.84 2.12
CA GLY A 52 -1.49 -4.27 1.38
C GLY A 52 -1.12 -3.74 -0.01
N HIS A 53 0.01 -4.19 -0.55
CA HIS A 53 0.39 -4.05 -1.95
C HIS A 53 0.54 -5.43 -2.59
N ARG A 54 0.21 -5.48 -3.87
CA ARG A 54 0.43 -6.62 -4.73
C ARG A 54 1.70 -6.35 -5.55
N ILE A 55 2.71 -7.19 -5.38
CA ILE A 55 4.04 -7.00 -5.95
C ILE A 55 4.35 -8.16 -6.87
N GLY A 56 4.60 -7.88 -8.14
CA GLY A 56 4.88 -8.90 -9.14
C GLY A 56 5.16 -8.29 -10.50
N ASN A 57 5.85 -9.04 -11.37
CA ASN A 57 6.10 -8.66 -12.77
C ASN A 57 6.69 -7.24 -12.96
N GLY A 58 7.60 -6.83 -12.07
CA GLY A 58 8.21 -5.48 -12.13
C GLY A 58 7.28 -4.33 -11.73
N SER A 59 6.11 -4.63 -11.16
CA SER A 59 5.10 -3.66 -10.78
C SER A 59 4.67 -3.79 -9.33
N ILE A 60 4.23 -2.68 -8.77
CA ILE A 60 3.56 -2.58 -7.47
C ILE A 60 2.15 -2.05 -7.73
N ARG A 61 1.16 -2.76 -7.22
CA ARG A 61 -0.26 -2.39 -7.27
C ARG A 61 -0.84 -2.35 -5.87
N MET A 62 -1.97 -1.69 -5.74
CA MET A 62 -2.75 -1.73 -4.50
C MET A 62 -3.41 -3.11 -4.35
N ASP A 63 -3.64 -3.54 -3.12
CA ASP A 63 -4.48 -4.70 -2.87
C ASP A 63 -5.94 -4.37 -3.23
N GLN A 64 -6.56 -5.21 -4.06
CA GLN A 64 -7.94 -5.01 -4.50
C GLN A 64 -8.93 -4.93 -3.34
N SER A 65 -8.68 -5.65 -2.24
CA SER A 65 -9.51 -5.56 -1.04
C SER A 65 -9.48 -4.16 -0.41
N LYS A 66 -8.34 -3.46 -0.53
CA LYS A 66 -8.11 -2.10 -0.01
C LYS A 66 -8.70 -1.05 -0.94
N VAL A 67 -8.61 -1.27 -2.25
CA VAL A 67 -9.32 -0.47 -3.26
C VAL A 67 -10.83 -0.56 -3.05
N GLN A 68 -11.36 -1.78 -2.89
CA GLN A 68 -12.78 -2.01 -2.64
C GLN A 68 -13.25 -1.37 -1.33
N ALA A 69 -12.46 -1.48 -0.25
CA ALA A 69 -12.78 -0.82 1.02
C ALA A 69 -12.90 0.72 0.88
N VAL A 70 -12.11 1.34 -0.01
CA VAL A 70 -12.24 2.77 -0.33
C VAL A 70 -13.46 3.05 -1.20
N ALA A 71 -13.76 2.19 -2.18
CA ALA A 71 -14.96 2.31 -3.00
C ALA A 71 -16.24 2.31 -2.15
N ASP A 72 -16.30 1.41 -1.17
CA ASP A 72 -17.44 1.24 -0.28
C ASP A 72 -17.43 2.23 0.91
N TRP A 73 -16.39 3.06 1.01
CA TRP A 73 -16.27 4.02 2.09
C TRP A 73 -17.39 5.06 2.02
N ARG A 74 -18.19 5.12 3.09
CA ARG A 74 -19.31 6.05 3.22
C ARG A 74 -18.81 7.47 3.50
N THR A 75 -19.52 8.47 3.00
CA THR A 75 -19.21 9.88 3.28
C THR A 75 -19.08 10.10 4.80
N PRO A 76 -17.92 10.59 5.27
CA PRO A 76 -17.70 10.87 6.68
C PRO A 76 -18.71 11.89 7.23
N LYS A 77 -19.20 11.65 8.44
CA LYS A 77 -20.15 12.53 9.14
C LYS A 77 -19.51 13.31 10.29
N LYS A 78 -18.27 12.98 10.66
CA LYS A 78 -17.52 13.61 11.75
C LYS A 78 -16.01 13.53 11.53
N VAL A 79 -15.28 14.41 12.22
CA VAL A 79 -13.82 14.52 12.14
C VAL A 79 -13.07 13.19 12.30
N PRO A 80 -13.40 12.30 13.27
CA PRO A 80 -12.69 11.01 13.40
C PRO A 80 -12.85 10.08 12.20
N GLU A 81 -14.02 10.09 11.55
CA GLU A 81 -14.27 9.28 10.35
C GLU A 81 -13.46 9.81 9.16
N LEU A 82 -13.42 11.14 8.99
CA LEU A 82 -12.61 11.77 7.94
C LEU A 82 -11.11 11.54 8.18
N SER A 83 -10.67 11.65 9.42
CA SER A 83 -9.28 11.39 9.80
C SER A 83 -8.89 9.94 9.48
N SER A 84 -9.76 8.98 9.79
CA SER A 84 -9.53 7.56 9.47
C SER A 84 -9.40 7.33 7.96
N PHE A 85 -10.28 7.95 7.17
CA PHE A 85 -10.21 7.91 5.70
C PHE A 85 -8.90 8.50 5.18
N LEU A 86 -8.55 9.71 5.62
CA LEU A 86 -7.33 10.40 5.15
C LEU A 86 -6.05 9.68 5.55
N VAL A 87 -5.98 9.09 6.73
CA VAL A 87 -4.85 8.24 7.15
C VAL A 87 -4.70 7.04 6.21
N PHE A 88 -5.81 6.36 5.91
CA PHE A 88 -5.82 5.22 5.01
C PHE A 88 -5.36 5.59 3.61
N VAL A 89 -5.97 6.62 3.00
CA VAL A 89 -5.63 7.05 1.64
C VAL A 89 -4.20 7.60 1.57
N ASN A 90 -3.73 8.26 2.62
CA ASN A 90 -2.36 8.78 2.68
C ASN A 90 -1.31 7.66 2.61
N TYR A 91 -1.60 6.45 3.10
CA TYR A 91 -0.74 5.28 2.90
C TYR A 91 -0.53 4.96 1.41
N TYR A 92 -1.59 5.15 0.61
CA TYR A 92 -1.62 4.91 -0.83
C TYR A 92 -1.36 6.17 -1.68
N ARG A 93 -0.96 7.30 -1.08
CA ARG A 93 -0.79 8.59 -1.80
C ARG A 93 0.09 8.54 -3.05
N ARG A 94 1.04 7.60 -3.11
CA ARG A 94 1.94 7.39 -4.27
C ARG A 94 1.19 6.95 -5.53
N PHE A 95 0.00 6.38 -5.36
CA PHE A 95 -0.90 5.95 -6.42
C PHE A 95 -1.91 7.05 -6.79
N ILE A 96 -1.86 8.23 -6.17
CA ILE A 96 -2.85 9.29 -6.42
C ILE A 96 -2.09 10.53 -6.92
N ALA A 97 -2.19 10.79 -8.22
CA ALA A 97 -1.50 11.91 -8.85
C ALA A 97 -1.93 13.25 -8.22
N GLY A 98 -0.98 13.99 -7.65
CA GLY A 98 -1.25 15.27 -7.00
C GLY A 98 -2.03 15.17 -5.68
N TYR A 99 -1.95 14.03 -4.97
CA TYR A 99 -2.68 13.77 -3.72
C TYR A 99 -2.75 14.96 -2.75
N SER A 100 -1.61 15.60 -2.42
CA SER A 100 -1.59 16.69 -1.45
C SER A 100 -2.47 17.88 -1.84
N LYS A 101 -2.55 18.20 -3.14
CA LYS A 101 -3.42 19.28 -3.63
C LYS A 101 -4.89 18.85 -3.64
N ARG A 102 -5.17 17.59 -4.03
CA ARG A 102 -6.52 17.02 -4.04
C ARG A 102 -7.08 16.94 -2.64
N ALA A 103 -6.34 16.40 -1.67
CA ALA A 103 -6.79 16.22 -0.29
C ALA A 103 -6.89 17.52 0.53
N ALA A 104 -6.35 18.64 0.04
CA ALA A 104 -6.31 19.90 0.79
C ALA A 104 -7.67 20.31 1.38
N PRO A 105 -8.79 20.33 0.62
CA PRO A 105 -10.11 20.70 1.15
C PRO A 105 -10.58 19.81 2.30
N LEU A 106 -10.21 18.52 2.30
CA LEU A 106 -10.54 17.58 3.37
C LEU A 106 -9.63 17.76 4.58
N THR A 107 -8.33 18.03 4.37
CA THR A 107 -7.41 18.30 5.49
C THR A 107 -7.74 19.61 6.21
N GLU A 108 -8.30 20.60 5.52
CA GLU A 108 -8.79 21.84 6.16
C GLU A 108 -9.91 21.57 7.17
N LEU A 109 -10.79 20.60 6.91
CA LEU A 109 -11.85 20.19 7.85
C LEU A 109 -11.32 19.50 9.13
N LEU A 110 -10.03 19.12 9.18
CA LEU A 110 -9.42 18.54 10.37
C LEU A 110 -8.82 19.60 11.32
N LYS A 111 -8.76 20.87 10.92
CA LYS A 111 -8.18 21.94 11.75
C LYS A 111 -9.08 22.23 12.96
N LYS A 112 -8.46 22.42 14.14
CA LYS A 112 -9.17 22.65 15.41
C LYS A 112 -10.06 23.90 15.40
N GLU A 113 -9.73 24.88 14.58
CA GLU A 113 -10.44 26.16 14.48
C GLU A 113 -11.65 26.09 13.53
N GLN A 114 -11.84 24.99 12.80
CA GLN A 114 -12.92 24.82 11.85
C GLN A 114 -14.10 24.06 12.47
N SER A 115 -15.30 24.64 12.33
CA SER A 115 -16.54 23.92 12.60
C SER A 115 -16.74 22.84 11.54
N TRP A 116 -17.21 21.65 11.95
CA TRP A 116 -17.52 20.59 10.99
C TRP A 116 -18.63 21.03 10.04
N ARG A 117 -18.27 21.29 8.78
CA ARG A 117 -19.19 21.62 7.71
C ARG A 117 -18.78 20.90 6.43
N TRP A 118 -19.41 19.75 6.19
CA TRP A 118 -19.25 19.04 4.93
C TRP A 118 -19.87 19.86 3.79
N SER A 119 -19.04 20.39 2.91
CA SER A 119 -19.47 21.20 1.76
C SER A 119 -19.48 20.39 0.47
N ASP A 120 -20.15 20.87 -0.57
CA ASP A 120 -20.12 20.25 -1.90
C ASP A 120 -18.68 20.08 -2.41
N LYS A 121 -17.79 21.03 -2.09
CA LYS A 121 -16.35 20.92 -2.40
C LYS A 121 -15.70 19.73 -1.71
N CYS A 122 -16.08 19.45 -0.46
CA CYS A 122 -15.58 18.31 0.29
C CYS A 122 -16.12 17.00 -0.28
N GLU A 123 -17.39 16.95 -0.66
CA GLU A 123 -17.98 15.77 -1.31
C GLU A 123 -17.31 15.49 -2.66
N VAL A 124 -17.15 16.51 -3.51
CA VAL A 124 -16.46 16.38 -4.80
C VAL A 124 -15.03 15.88 -4.61
N THR A 125 -14.31 16.43 -3.62
CA THR A 125 -12.93 16.03 -3.31
C THR A 125 -12.86 14.59 -2.79
N PHE A 126 -13.80 14.20 -1.93
CA PHE A 126 -13.89 12.85 -1.39
C PHE A 126 -14.12 11.83 -2.51
N GLN A 127 -15.06 12.10 -3.43
CA GLN A 127 -15.30 11.24 -4.57
C GLN A 127 -14.13 11.23 -5.57
N ASP A 128 -13.50 12.37 -5.82
CA ASP A 128 -12.30 12.46 -6.69
C ASP A 128 -11.17 11.56 -6.18
N ILE A 129 -10.90 11.57 -4.88
CA ILE A 129 -9.89 10.71 -4.26
C ILE A 129 -10.28 9.23 -4.38
N LYS A 130 -11.56 8.89 -4.16
CA LYS A 130 -12.04 7.51 -4.33
C LYS A 130 -11.86 7.04 -5.77
N THR A 131 -12.27 7.85 -6.75
CA THR A 131 -12.10 7.56 -8.18
C THR A 131 -10.64 7.39 -8.55
N ALA A 132 -9.75 8.28 -8.09
CA ALA A 132 -8.32 8.16 -8.37
C ALA A 132 -7.69 6.87 -7.82
N MET A 133 -8.20 6.35 -6.69
CA MET A 133 -7.79 5.03 -6.19
C MET A 133 -8.38 3.87 -7.00
N LEU A 134 -9.59 4.02 -7.52
CA LEU A 134 -10.28 3.03 -8.34
C LEU A 134 -9.72 2.92 -9.77
N GLU A 135 -9.14 3.99 -10.30
CA GLU A 135 -8.39 3.99 -11.56
C GLU A 135 -7.12 3.11 -11.50
N GLU A 136 -6.77 2.60 -10.31
CA GLU A 136 -5.72 1.61 -10.06
C GLU A 136 -4.40 1.89 -10.81
N PRO A 137 -3.80 3.08 -10.68
CA PRO A 137 -2.57 3.37 -11.40
C PRO A 137 -1.45 2.43 -10.94
N VAL A 138 -0.84 1.73 -11.90
CA VAL A 138 0.22 0.76 -11.62
C VAL A 138 1.54 1.50 -11.48
N LEU A 139 2.23 1.31 -10.35
CA LEU A 139 3.60 1.81 -10.19
C LEU A 139 4.58 0.78 -10.72
N ARG A 140 5.49 1.20 -11.60
CA ARG A 140 6.64 0.39 -11.99
C ARG A 140 7.72 0.48 -10.91
N LEU A 141 8.42 -0.62 -10.68
CA LEU A 141 9.62 -0.58 -9.85
C LEU A 141 10.67 0.34 -10.51
N PRO A 142 11.43 1.11 -9.71
CA PRO A 142 12.49 1.94 -10.24
C PRO A 142 13.51 1.08 -10.98
N ASP A 143 13.80 1.46 -12.23
CA ASP A 143 14.85 0.87 -13.04
C ASP A 143 16.13 1.69 -12.82
N TYR A 144 17.02 1.20 -11.96
CA TYR A 144 18.27 1.87 -11.63
C TYR A 144 19.27 1.92 -12.81
N GLY A 145 18.96 1.28 -13.94
CA GLY A 145 19.73 1.38 -15.19
C GLY A 145 19.28 2.51 -16.11
N LYS A 146 18.23 3.27 -15.76
CA LYS A 146 17.70 4.39 -16.57
C LYS A 146 17.80 5.71 -15.81
N VAL A 147 18.03 6.79 -16.56
CA VAL A 147 18.00 8.16 -16.03
C VAL A 147 16.54 8.60 -15.92
N PHE A 148 16.20 9.19 -14.78
CA PHE A 148 14.84 9.65 -14.44
C PHE A 148 14.46 10.95 -15.15
#